data_AF-A0A417C6E5-F1
#
_entry.id   AF-A0A417C6E5-F1
#
_cell.length_a   1.000
_cell.length_b   1.000
_cell.length_c   1.000
_cell.angle_alpha   90.00
_cell.angle_beta   90.00
_cell.angle_gamma   90.00
#
_symmetry.space_group_name_H-M   'P 1'
#
loop_
_entity.id
_entity.type
_entity.pdbx_description
1 polymer ?
#
loop_
_entity_poly.entity_id
_entity_poly.type
_entity_poly.pdbx_seq_one_letter_code
_entity_poly.pdbx_strand_id
1 'polypeptide(L)'
;MKKKGKMAACLILLVLLLAVLVVLTKKNGTADADSSSSDSGADAEKVVDFSKDDVTALSFQINGETVSFTKTAGDDDTDIWTYDQEDGFPLDASKITSVLSSLSSMTAERVIEGDEIDSMADFGLETPSQKVVVTAGDEKTTIHVGDKNSSSRYYIYLNDDTSKVYLVSTSLGTMFPSDMMEWATTESMPSVTAENITKLQVEGENGYTLTKEVSAADSALQTDEWQVVDADGAAHGGDADSIGTMTSAVASLSFGDLVTYNASDLSQYGLDQPKTTIRVHYTEEQEVEADDTTTADTSSDSTTDSASSDSTATSSSSETTTVTVEKDLVLYVGNANEDGGSYYVKLDGSNEVHLMTASNVESFTGKKASDFWNMYIGMENVSDLTSLDITYNGETKTYVRHVEEKKDDDSDSTTQEISYTCGDETIDKSTFTTFYSSLIGLKAQTKDESLVQAKDAEFTAVFHMTDGDLTFAYSPYDSSFYYTVDEDGVPSLVNKNNVKTMLENYETLLAAKTEDDSSSDTAE
;
A
#
# COMPACT_ATOMS: atom_id res chain seq x y z
N MET A 1 -31.03 23.84 64.91
CA MET A 1 -31.45 24.61 63.72
C MET A 1 -30.31 25.50 63.24
N LYS A 2 -29.37 24.98 62.43
CA LYS A 2 -28.13 25.69 62.01
C LYS A 2 -27.65 25.30 60.59
N LYS A 3 -28.57 25.01 59.64
CA LYS A 3 -28.19 24.64 58.25
C LYS A 3 -28.66 25.62 57.15
N LYS A 4 -29.52 26.60 57.44
CA LYS A 4 -29.97 27.59 56.43
C LYS A 4 -29.06 28.81 56.27
N GLY A 5 -28.20 29.13 57.26
CA GLY A 5 -27.25 30.25 57.17
C GLY A 5 -25.94 29.96 56.44
N LYS A 6 -25.49 28.69 56.40
CA LYS A 6 -24.25 28.31 55.70
C LYS A 6 -24.43 28.19 54.18
N MET A 7 -25.62 27.78 53.72
CA MET A 7 -25.96 27.74 52.29
C MET A 7 -26.02 29.14 51.67
N ALA A 8 -26.62 30.12 52.36
CA ALA A 8 -26.66 31.50 51.89
C ALA A 8 -25.27 32.15 51.87
N ALA A 9 -24.42 31.87 52.87
CA ALA A 9 -23.03 32.35 52.89
C ALA A 9 -22.20 31.75 51.76
N CYS A 10 -22.34 30.45 51.44
CA CYS A 10 -21.68 29.84 50.29
C CYS A 10 -22.18 30.41 48.95
N LEU A 11 -23.47 30.70 48.83
CA LEU A 11 -24.03 31.29 47.61
C LEU A 11 -23.53 32.72 47.37
N ILE A 12 -23.43 33.52 48.43
CA ILE A 12 -22.86 34.88 48.36
C ILE A 12 -21.35 34.81 48.04
N LEU A 13 -20.62 33.85 48.62
CA LEU A 13 -19.20 33.64 48.33
C LEU A 13 -18.98 33.17 46.88
N LEU A 14 -19.88 32.34 46.34
CA LEU A 14 -19.84 31.85 44.96
C LEU A 14 -20.16 32.97 43.96
N VAL A 15 -21.11 33.85 44.28
CA VAL A 15 -21.42 35.04 43.48
C VAL A 15 -20.26 36.05 43.53
N LEU A 16 -19.59 36.21 44.67
CA LEU A 16 -18.37 37.03 44.78
C LEU A 16 -17.20 36.42 44.01
N LEU A 17 -17.03 35.09 44.04
CA LEU A 17 -16.02 34.39 43.24
C LEU A 17 -16.30 34.52 41.74
N LEU A 18 -17.56 34.42 41.31
CA LEU A 18 -17.95 34.66 39.92
C LEU A 18 -17.75 36.12 39.51
N ALA A 19 -18.04 37.09 40.39
CA ALA A 19 -17.77 38.49 40.13
C ALA A 19 -16.26 38.78 40.04
N VAL A 20 -15.44 38.17 40.88
CA VAL A 20 -13.98 38.24 40.82
C VAL A 20 -13.45 37.54 39.56
N LEU A 21 -14.05 36.43 39.13
CA LEU A 21 -13.68 35.72 37.90
C LEU A 21 -14.07 36.52 36.66
N VAL A 22 -15.21 37.21 36.66
CA VAL A 22 -15.63 38.16 35.60
C VAL A 22 -14.74 39.41 35.57
N VAL A 23 -14.28 39.90 36.73
CA VAL A 23 -13.32 41.01 36.81
C VAL A 23 -11.93 40.56 36.40
N LEU A 24 -11.50 39.33 36.72
CA LEU A 24 -10.23 38.77 36.28
C LEU A 24 -10.26 38.44 34.79
N THR A 25 -11.36 37.95 34.21
CA THR A 25 -11.46 37.81 32.74
C THR A 25 -11.53 39.16 32.04
N LYS A 26 -12.15 40.19 32.64
CA LYS A 26 -12.07 41.57 32.12
C LYS A 26 -10.68 42.20 32.28
N LYS A 27 -9.94 41.90 33.35
CA LYS A 27 -8.64 42.55 33.65
C LYS A 27 -7.43 41.79 33.09
N ASN A 28 -7.54 40.48 32.89
CA ASN A 28 -6.59 39.67 32.10
C ASN A 28 -6.96 39.65 30.61
N GLY A 29 -8.13 40.18 30.24
CA GLY A 29 -8.54 40.48 28.86
C GLY A 29 -8.40 41.95 28.47
N THR A 30 -7.63 42.74 29.23
CA THR A 30 -7.27 44.14 28.91
C THR A 30 -5.79 44.36 29.17
N ALA A 31 -4.97 43.68 28.38
CA ALA A 31 -3.61 44.05 27.99
C ALA A 31 -3.47 43.47 26.57
N ASP A 32 -3.13 44.31 25.61
CA ASP A 32 -3.24 44.12 24.15
C ASP A 32 -4.68 44.08 23.59
N ALA A 33 -5.44 45.13 23.91
CA ALA A 33 -6.56 45.59 23.09
C ALA A 33 -6.43 47.10 22.87
N ASP A 34 -5.30 47.48 22.25
CA ASP A 34 -5.21 48.67 21.39
C ASP A 34 -5.06 48.24 19.92
N SER A 35 -5.56 47.05 19.58
CA SER A 35 -5.97 46.76 18.22
C SER A 35 -7.32 47.46 18.04
N SER A 36 -7.27 48.69 17.56
CA SER A 36 -8.34 49.24 16.75
C SER A 36 -8.93 48.10 15.91
N SER A 37 -10.18 47.76 16.17
CA SER A 37 -11.02 47.11 15.18
C SER A 37 -11.16 48.09 14.02
N SER A 38 -10.18 48.10 13.13
CA SER A 38 -10.47 48.19 11.72
C SER A 38 -11.03 46.80 11.38
N ASP A 39 -12.33 46.60 11.27
CA ASP A 39 -13.09 47.03 10.11
C ASP A 39 -12.23 47.70 9.04
N SER A 40 -11.32 46.91 8.47
CA SER A 40 -10.68 47.20 7.21
C SER A 40 -10.90 45.96 6.33
N GLY A 41 -12.14 45.80 5.88
CA GLY A 41 -12.36 45.60 4.44
C GLY A 41 -11.91 46.86 3.68
N ALA A 42 -10.69 47.31 3.93
CA ALA A 42 -9.99 48.21 3.04
C ALA A 42 -9.70 47.37 1.81
N ASP A 43 -10.13 47.84 0.65
CA ASP A 43 -9.84 47.23 -0.64
C ASP A 43 -8.37 46.79 -0.64
N ALA A 44 -8.12 45.48 -0.53
CA ALA A 44 -6.77 44.96 -0.57
C ALA A 44 -6.22 45.32 -1.94
N GLU A 45 -5.20 46.19 -1.98
CA GLU A 45 -4.73 46.77 -3.24
C GLU A 45 -4.20 45.64 -4.12
N LYS A 46 -4.85 45.42 -5.26
CA LYS A 46 -4.42 44.44 -6.25
C LYS A 46 -3.05 44.87 -6.76
N VAL A 47 -2.08 43.96 -6.75
CA VAL A 47 -0.71 44.31 -7.13
C VAL A 47 -0.58 44.40 -8.65
N VAL A 48 -1.19 43.47 -9.37
CA VAL A 48 -1.08 43.36 -10.84
C VAL A 48 -2.46 43.50 -11.47
N ASP A 49 -2.56 44.05 -12.68
CA ASP A 49 -3.85 44.25 -13.35
C ASP A 49 -4.05 43.42 -14.62
N PHE A 50 -3.63 42.15 -14.59
CA PHE A 50 -3.94 41.20 -15.66
C PHE A 50 -4.92 40.13 -15.16
N SER A 51 -5.68 39.55 -16.09
CA SER A 51 -6.38 38.27 -15.90
C SER A 51 -5.47 37.13 -16.34
N LYS A 52 -5.48 36.00 -15.63
CA LYS A 52 -4.71 34.80 -16.01
C LYS A 52 -5.08 34.27 -17.41
N ASP A 53 -6.34 34.47 -17.82
CA ASP A 53 -6.86 33.94 -19.09
C ASP A 53 -6.33 34.75 -20.30
N ASP A 54 -5.95 36.02 -20.07
CA ASP A 54 -5.41 36.92 -21.10
C ASP A 54 -3.88 36.78 -21.28
N VAL A 55 -3.22 36.02 -20.40
CA VAL A 55 -1.76 35.85 -20.42
C VAL A 55 -1.35 34.97 -21.59
N THR A 56 -0.39 35.45 -22.39
CA THR A 56 0.17 34.77 -23.56
C THR A 56 1.63 34.36 -23.39
N ALA A 57 2.36 34.96 -22.44
CA ALA A 57 3.71 34.53 -22.11
C ALA A 57 4.03 34.72 -20.62
N LEU A 58 4.84 33.80 -20.08
CA LEU A 58 5.37 33.84 -18.73
C LEU A 58 6.86 33.54 -18.80
N SER A 59 7.70 34.31 -18.12
CA SER A 59 9.11 33.96 -17.93
C SER A 59 9.59 34.31 -16.54
N PHE A 60 10.55 33.53 -16.05
CA PHE A 60 11.19 33.72 -14.75
C PHE A 60 12.58 33.10 -14.78
N GLN A 61 13.31 33.15 -13.66
CA GLN A 61 14.65 32.59 -13.56
C GLN A 61 14.66 31.28 -12.79
N ILE A 62 15.38 30.29 -13.34
CA ILE A 62 15.77 29.05 -12.65
C ILE A 62 17.30 29.01 -12.67
N ASN A 63 17.93 28.88 -11.49
CA ASN A 63 19.40 28.83 -11.35
C ASN A 63 20.15 29.98 -12.08
N GLY A 64 19.53 31.15 -12.20
CA GLY A 64 20.06 32.33 -12.88
C GLY A 64 19.84 32.38 -14.39
N GLU A 65 19.26 31.32 -14.99
CA GLU A 65 18.90 31.27 -16.40
C GLU A 65 17.43 31.64 -16.60
N THR A 66 17.12 32.37 -17.67
CA THR A 66 15.74 32.73 -17.99
C THR A 66 15.04 31.55 -18.66
N VAL A 67 13.98 31.08 -18.03
CA VAL A 67 13.03 30.10 -18.57
C VAL A 67 11.79 30.83 -19.05
N SER A 68 11.23 30.41 -20.18
CA SER A 68 10.13 31.13 -20.82
C SER A 68 9.11 30.17 -21.38
N PHE A 69 7.85 30.56 -21.24
CA PHE A 69 6.71 29.79 -21.67
C PHE A 69 5.82 30.67 -22.52
N THR A 70 5.34 30.10 -23.63
CA THR A 70 4.44 30.78 -24.56
C THR A 70 3.14 29.99 -24.70
N LYS A 71 2.03 30.71 -24.67
CA LYS A 71 0.69 30.19 -24.95
C LYS A 71 0.34 30.41 -26.41
N THR A 72 0.02 29.34 -27.12
CA THR A 72 -0.45 29.36 -28.51
C THR A 72 -1.83 28.76 -28.62
N ALA A 73 -2.64 29.24 -29.56
CA ALA A 73 -3.92 28.60 -29.87
C ALA A 73 -3.67 27.22 -30.52
N GLY A 74 -4.24 26.18 -29.93
CA GLY A 74 -4.27 24.83 -30.47
C GLY A 74 -5.33 24.64 -31.54
N ASP A 75 -5.31 23.47 -32.19
CA ASP A 75 -6.18 23.15 -33.34
C ASP A 75 -7.68 23.03 -32.97
N ASP A 76 -7.99 22.74 -31.71
CA ASP A 76 -9.36 22.52 -31.19
C ASP A 76 -9.84 23.65 -30.25
N ASP A 77 -9.41 24.89 -30.49
CA ASP A 77 -9.68 26.05 -29.61
C ASP A 77 -9.17 25.87 -28.16
N THR A 78 -8.22 24.96 -27.94
CA THR A 78 -7.56 24.75 -26.65
C THR A 78 -6.23 25.50 -26.61
N ASP A 79 -6.02 26.29 -25.56
CA ASP A 79 -4.73 26.96 -25.34
C ASP A 79 -3.65 25.94 -24.98
N ILE A 80 -2.50 26.00 -25.67
CA ILE A 80 -1.35 25.13 -25.43
C ILE A 80 -0.20 25.98 -24.91
N TRP A 81 0.31 25.63 -23.72
CA TRP A 81 1.55 26.20 -23.18
C TRP A 81 2.74 25.36 -23.65
N THR A 82 3.81 26.03 -24.05
CA THR A 82 5.07 25.40 -24.48
C THR A 82 6.25 26.01 -23.72
N TYR A 83 7.31 25.24 -23.54
CA TYR A 83 8.58 25.72 -22.99
C TYR A 83 9.47 26.18 -24.17
N ASP A 84 9.85 27.46 -24.18
CA ASP A 84 10.44 28.09 -25.37
C ASP A 84 11.87 27.59 -25.68
N GLN A 85 12.55 27.02 -24.68
CA GLN A 85 13.95 26.62 -24.80
C GLN A 85 14.13 25.16 -25.27
N GLU A 86 13.09 24.32 -25.19
CA GLU A 86 13.16 22.91 -25.59
C GLU A 86 11.87 22.44 -26.27
N ASP A 87 12.00 22.12 -27.56
CA ASP A 87 10.91 21.54 -28.34
C ASP A 87 10.55 20.15 -27.82
N GLY A 88 9.26 19.92 -27.56
CA GLY A 88 8.75 18.62 -27.13
C GLY A 88 8.91 18.32 -25.64
N PHE A 89 9.33 19.30 -24.83
CA PHE A 89 9.27 19.18 -23.37
C PHE A 89 7.82 18.93 -22.91
N PRO A 90 7.53 17.89 -22.11
CA PRO A 90 6.18 17.50 -21.72
C PRO A 90 5.64 18.43 -20.62
N LEU A 91 5.47 19.71 -20.89
CA LEU A 91 5.06 20.71 -19.90
C LEU A 91 3.70 20.39 -19.26
N ASP A 92 3.65 20.35 -17.93
CA ASP A 92 2.41 20.35 -17.16
C ASP A 92 1.84 21.79 -17.08
N ALA A 93 0.94 22.10 -18.01
CA ALA A 93 0.30 23.41 -18.11
C ALA A 93 -0.55 23.77 -16.86
N SER A 94 -0.93 22.80 -16.02
CA SER A 94 -1.67 23.05 -14.78
C SER A 94 -0.81 23.80 -13.76
N LYS A 95 0.52 23.58 -13.77
CA LYS A 95 1.49 24.29 -12.93
C LYS A 95 1.60 25.76 -13.34
N ILE A 96 1.65 26.04 -14.64
CA ILE A 96 1.63 27.41 -15.18
C ILE A 96 0.34 28.11 -14.77
N THR A 97 -0.79 27.43 -14.93
CA THR A 97 -2.11 27.95 -14.54
C THR A 97 -2.18 28.28 -13.04
N SER A 98 -1.58 27.46 -12.19
CA SER A 98 -1.51 27.68 -10.74
C SER A 98 -0.66 28.90 -10.37
N VAL A 99 0.47 29.08 -11.05
CA VAL A 99 1.31 30.28 -10.89
C VAL A 99 0.57 31.54 -11.32
N LEU A 100 -0.01 31.55 -12.52
CA LEU A 100 -0.75 32.72 -13.02
C LEU A 100 -1.96 33.07 -12.16
N SER A 101 -2.67 32.06 -11.64
CA SER A 101 -3.75 32.25 -10.69
C SER A 101 -3.25 32.96 -9.44
N SER A 102 -2.15 32.47 -8.86
CA SER A 102 -1.57 33.05 -7.64
C SER A 102 -1.03 34.48 -7.85
N LEU A 103 -0.43 34.76 -9.01
CA LEU A 103 0.04 36.10 -9.37
C LEU A 103 -1.13 37.07 -9.59
N SER A 104 -2.16 36.67 -10.36
CA SER A 104 -3.32 37.53 -10.67
C SER A 104 -4.19 37.84 -9.45
N SER A 105 -4.22 36.95 -8.45
CA SER A 105 -4.93 37.16 -7.18
C SER A 105 -4.10 37.86 -6.11
N MET A 106 -2.84 38.24 -6.41
CA MET A 106 -1.92 38.81 -5.43
C MET A 106 -2.37 40.21 -5.00
N THR A 107 -2.47 40.41 -3.68
CA THR A 107 -2.79 41.70 -3.06
C THR A 107 -1.65 42.15 -2.15
N ALA A 108 -1.51 43.47 -2.02
CA ALA A 108 -0.56 44.08 -1.11
C ALA A 108 -1.14 44.16 0.30
N GLU A 109 -0.41 43.67 1.30
CA GLU A 109 -0.71 43.94 2.70
C GLU A 109 -0.33 45.37 3.08
N ARG A 110 0.69 45.92 2.42
CA ARG A 110 1.13 47.30 2.56
C ARG A 110 1.78 47.78 1.27
N VAL A 111 1.53 49.03 0.92
CA VAL A 111 2.28 49.77 -0.09
C VAL A 111 3.21 50.75 0.63
N ILE A 112 4.47 50.80 0.21
CA ILE A 112 5.49 51.72 0.70
C ILE A 112 5.79 52.67 -0.46
N GLU A 113 5.50 53.95 -0.27
CA GLU A 113 5.66 54.97 -1.29
C GLU A 113 7.03 55.67 -1.18
N GLY A 114 7.45 56.35 -2.26
CA GLY A 114 8.82 56.81 -2.44
C GLY A 114 9.41 57.74 -1.38
N ASP A 115 8.60 58.40 -0.55
CA ASP A 115 9.08 59.19 0.59
C ASP A 115 9.44 58.32 1.82
N GLU A 116 8.95 57.08 1.88
CA GLU A 116 9.30 56.06 2.86
C GLU A 116 10.41 55.10 2.36
N ILE A 117 10.86 55.24 1.11
CA ILE A 117 11.90 54.39 0.51
C ILE A 117 13.25 55.11 0.56
N ASP A 118 14.07 54.77 1.56
CA ASP A 118 15.44 55.27 1.67
C ASP A 118 16.38 54.56 0.67
N SER A 119 16.26 53.23 0.55
CA SER A 119 17.05 52.41 -0.36
C SER A 119 16.32 51.14 -0.78
N MET A 120 16.46 50.73 -2.05
CA MET A 120 15.99 49.41 -2.51
C MET A 120 16.76 48.26 -1.90
N ALA A 121 17.99 48.50 -1.43
CA ALA A 121 18.79 47.50 -0.74
C ALA A 121 18.13 47.04 0.56
N ASP A 122 17.38 47.93 1.24
CA ASP A 122 16.70 47.63 2.51
C ASP A 122 15.60 46.57 2.35
N PHE A 123 15.17 46.34 1.10
CA PHE A 123 14.15 45.38 0.71
C PHE A 123 14.70 44.21 -0.11
N GLY A 124 16.03 44.14 -0.32
CA GLY A 124 16.64 43.15 -1.22
C GLY A 124 16.30 43.35 -2.70
N LEU A 125 15.91 44.55 -3.10
CA LEU A 125 15.43 44.87 -4.46
C LEU A 125 16.51 45.47 -5.38
N GLU A 126 17.69 45.79 -4.87
CA GLU A 126 18.84 46.15 -5.72
C GLU A 126 19.33 44.96 -6.56
N THR A 127 19.28 43.75 -6.01
CA THR A 127 19.55 42.49 -6.72
C THR A 127 18.41 41.53 -6.42
N PRO A 128 17.28 41.64 -7.16
CA PRO A 128 16.11 40.82 -6.90
C PRO A 128 16.46 39.33 -6.95
N SER A 129 15.94 38.57 -5.99
CA SER A 129 16.09 37.11 -5.92
C SER A 129 15.38 36.38 -7.07
N GLN A 130 14.34 37.00 -7.63
CA GLN A 130 13.58 36.47 -8.75
C GLN A 130 13.04 37.64 -9.60
N LYS A 131 12.98 37.42 -10.90
CA LYS A 131 12.37 38.36 -11.85
C LYS A 131 11.35 37.60 -12.69
N VAL A 132 10.07 37.90 -12.47
CA VAL A 132 8.95 37.30 -13.19
C VAL A 132 8.44 38.29 -14.21
N VAL A 133 8.18 37.83 -15.42
CA VAL A 133 7.66 38.65 -16.51
C VAL A 133 6.42 37.97 -17.06
N VAL A 134 5.31 38.68 -17.06
CA VAL A 134 4.02 38.23 -17.57
C VAL A 134 3.63 39.13 -18.74
N THR A 135 3.26 38.53 -19.87
CA THR A 135 2.70 39.24 -21.03
C THR A 135 1.24 38.88 -21.16
N ALA A 136 0.35 39.87 -21.13
CA ALA A 136 -1.09 39.70 -21.33
C ALA A 136 -1.55 40.67 -22.43
N GLY A 137 -2.03 40.13 -23.54
CA GLY A 137 -2.24 40.92 -24.77
C GLY A 137 -0.96 41.64 -25.21
N ASP A 138 -1.02 42.97 -25.35
CA ASP A 138 0.13 43.82 -25.70
C ASP A 138 0.88 44.36 -24.47
N GLU A 139 0.39 44.07 -23.25
CA GLU A 139 0.95 44.60 -22.01
C GLU A 139 1.94 43.63 -21.37
N LYS A 140 3.04 44.18 -20.86
CA LYS A 140 4.10 43.44 -20.19
C LYS A 140 4.23 43.93 -18.76
N THR A 141 4.02 43.03 -17.80
CA THR A 141 4.21 43.27 -16.36
C THR A 141 5.46 42.55 -15.89
N THR A 142 6.41 43.28 -15.32
CA THR A 142 7.62 42.72 -14.69
C THR A 142 7.49 42.84 -13.17
N ILE A 143 7.63 41.73 -12.46
CA ILE A 143 7.59 41.64 -11.01
C ILE A 143 9.00 41.28 -10.52
N HIS A 144 9.57 42.13 -9.69
CA HIS A 144 10.88 41.90 -9.08
C HIS A 144 10.69 41.50 -7.62
N VAL A 145 11.27 40.38 -7.22
CA VAL A 145 11.09 39.80 -5.88
C VAL A 145 12.33 40.01 -5.03
N GLY A 146 12.14 40.71 -3.91
CA GLY A 146 13.18 40.99 -2.92
C GLY A 146 13.16 40.04 -1.75
N ASP A 147 13.60 40.56 -0.60
CA ASP A 147 13.76 39.80 0.63
C ASP A 147 12.43 39.51 1.32
N LYS A 148 12.47 38.52 2.21
CA LYS A 148 11.41 38.27 3.19
C LYS A 148 11.61 39.16 4.40
N ASN A 149 10.52 39.76 4.90
CA ASN A 149 10.52 40.35 6.22
C ASN A 149 10.47 39.29 7.34
N SER A 150 10.52 39.73 8.61
CA SER A 150 10.45 38.85 9.78
C SER A 150 9.16 38.03 9.90
N SER A 151 8.10 38.42 9.19
CA SER A 151 6.82 37.73 9.11
C SER A 151 6.68 36.87 7.85
N SER A 152 7.79 36.60 7.15
CA SER A 152 7.84 35.82 5.91
C SER A 152 7.03 36.40 4.75
N ARG A 153 6.83 37.73 4.72
CA ARG A 153 6.23 38.47 3.60
C ARG A 153 7.31 38.97 2.66
N TYR A 154 7.04 38.98 1.36
CA TYR A 154 8.01 39.42 0.35
C TYR A 154 7.83 40.89 0.02
N TYR A 155 8.94 41.60 -0.16
CA TYR A 155 8.94 42.90 -0.84
C TYR A 155 9.03 42.70 -2.35
N ILE A 156 8.19 43.40 -3.11
CA ILE A 156 8.23 43.39 -4.58
C ILE A 156 8.07 44.80 -5.15
N TYR A 157 8.55 45.02 -6.37
CA TYR A 157 8.22 46.21 -7.16
C TYR A 157 7.97 45.83 -8.63
N LEU A 158 7.30 46.72 -9.35
CA LEU A 158 6.77 46.44 -10.69
C LEU A 158 7.41 47.31 -11.75
N ASN A 159 7.64 46.76 -12.95
CA ASN A 159 7.97 47.50 -14.17
C ASN A 159 9.13 48.50 -14.03
N ASP A 160 10.14 48.14 -13.23
CA ASP A 160 11.27 49.00 -12.89
C ASP A 160 10.87 50.34 -12.18
N ASP A 161 9.65 50.47 -11.67
CA ASP A 161 9.15 51.64 -10.92
C ASP A 161 9.65 51.61 -9.47
N THR A 162 10.73 52.35 -9.21
CA THR A 162 11.33 52.43 -7.88
C THR A 162 10.62 53.39 -6.93
N SER A 163 9.48 53.96 -7.31
CA SER A 163 8.70 54.86 -6.44
C SER A 163 7.72 54.11 -5.52
N LYS A 164 7.52 52.81 -5.73
CA LYS A 164 6.60 51.98 -4.96
C LYS A 164 7.18 50.60 -4.67
N VAL A 165 7.04 50.16 -3.43
CA VAL A 165 7.34 48.79 -2.99
C VAL A 165 6.09 48.20 -2.36
N TYR A 166 5.74 46.98 -2.75
CA TYR A 166 4.60 46.25 -2.22
C TYR A 166 5.09 45.17 -1.26
N LEU A 167 4.46 45.07 -0.10
CA LEU A 167 4.63 43.96 0.83
C LEU A 167 3.51 42.95 0.58
N VAL A 168 3.86 41.74 0.13
CA VAL A 168 2.89 40.70 -0.23
C VAL A 168 3.03 39.44 0.62
N SER A 169 1.90 38.78 0.88
CA SER A 169 1.85 37.51 1.61
C SER A 169 1.93 36.27 0.75
N THR A 170 1.83 36.45 -0.58
CA THR A 170 2.02 35.37 -1.55
C THR A 170 3.40 34.73 -1.38
N SER A 171 3.43 33.41 -1.26
CA SER A 171 4.65 32.62 -1.07
C SER A 171 5.47 32.48 -2.36
N LEU A 172 6.10 33.57 -2.81
CA LEU A 172 6.80 33.63 -4.10
C LEU A 172 8.00 32.66 -4.21
N GLY A 173 8.68 32.37 -3.11
CA GLY A 173 9.85 31.49 -3.11
C GLY A 173 9.58 29.99 -3.28
N THR A 174 8.32 29.54 -3.16
CA THR A 174 7.93 28.14 -3.45
C THR A 174 7.02 28.04 -4.68
N MET A 175 6.72 29.18 -5.31
CA MET A 175 5.84 29.25 -6.48
C MET A 175 6.55 28.77 -7.75
N PHE A 176 7.88 28.89 -7.79
CA PHE A 176 8.71 28.56 -8.94
C PHE A 176 9.67 27.44 -8.55
N PRO A 177 9.38 26.17 -8.91
CA PRO A 177 10.33 25.07 -8.81
C PRO A 177 11.70 25.45 -9.36
N SER A 178 12.75 25.01 -8.67
CA SER A 178 14.15 25.26 -9.05
C SER A 178 14.69 24.24 -10.04
N ASP A 179 13.94 23.19 -10.34
CA ASP A 179 14.24 22.22 -11.39
C ASP A 179 13.20 22.34 -12.51
N MET A 180 13.66 22.31 -13.76
CA MET A 180 12.77 22.29 -14.92
C MET A 180 12.01 20.96 -15.00
N MET A 181 12.59 19.83 -14.57
CA MET A 181 11.88 18.54 -14.59
C MET A 181 10.64 18.53 -13.69
N GLU A 182 10.61 19.35 -12.63
CA GLU A 182 9.41 19.56 -11.81
C GLU A 182 8.26 20.26 -12.57
N TRP A 183 8.50 20.82 -13.76
CA TRP A 183 7.47 21.38 -14.63
C TRP A 183 6.92 20.37 -15.64
N ALA A 184 7.52 19.18 -15.75
CA ALA A 184 7.04 18.14 -16.64
C ALA A 184 5.76 17.47 -16.11
N THR A 185 4.97 16.97 -17.05
CA THR A 185 4.04 15.86 -16.86
C THR A 185 4.87 14.59 -16.82
N THR A 186 4.58 13.71 -15.87
CA THR A 186 5.30 12.47 -15.64
C THR A 186 4.36 11.29 -15.79
N GLU A 187 4.89 10.13 -16.19
CA GLU A 187 4.17 8.88 -16.07
C GLU A 187 3.88 8.56 -14.59
N SER A 188 2.81 7.80 -14.35
CA SER A 188 2.43 7.30 -13.03
C SER A 188 2.69 5.80 -12.92
N MET A 189 3.04 5.33 -11.73
CA MET A 189 3.09 3.89 -11.46
C MET A 189 1.71 3.25 -11.75
N PRO A 190 1.65 2.09 -12.42
CA PRO A 190 0.40 1.35 -12.58
C PRO A 190 -0.28 1.08 -11.23
N SER A 191 -1.61 1.23 -11.18
CA SER A 191 -2.39 1.01 -9.96
C SER A 191 -2.55 -0.49 -9.71
N VAL A 192 -1.63 -1.06 -8.93
CA VAL A 192 -1.65 -2.46 -8.52
C VAL A 192 -2.21 -2.58 -7.10
N THR A 193 -3.16 -3.49 -6.87
CA THR A 193 -3.64 -3.83 -5.51
C THR A 193 -3.01 -5.14 -5.05
N ALA A 194 -2.72 -5.26 -3.75
CA ALA A 194 -2.07 -6.44 -3.19
C ALA A 194 -2.84 -7.74 -3.45
N GLU A 195 -4.17 -7.68 -3.48
CA GLU A 195 -5.07 -8.81 -3.69
C GLU A 195 -5.04 -9.34 -5.13
N ASN A 196 -4.74 -8.48 -6.09
CA ASN A 196 -4.73 -8.82 -7.51
C ASN A 196 -3.37 -9.32 -7.99
N ILE A 197 -2.33 -9.29 -7.15
CA ILE A 197 -1.00 -9.79 -7.51
C ILE A 197 -1.02 -11.32 -7.48
N THR A 198 -0.67 -11.92 -8.61
CA THR A 198 -0.58 -13.39 -8.76
C THR A 198 0.86 -13.87 -8.76
N LYS A 199 1.82 -13.01 -9.12
CA LYS A 199 3.24 -13.33 -9.04
C LYS A 199 4.10 -12.09 -8.88
N LEU A 200 5.12 -12.20 -8.03
CA LEU A 200 6.21 -11.22 -7.86
C LEU A 200 7.54 -11.93 -8.06
N GLN A 201 8.38 -11.39 -8.93
CA GLN A 201 9.75 -11.87 -9.14
C GLN A 201 10.73 -10.71 -8.94
N VAL A 202 11.72 -10.95 -8.09
CA VAL A 202 12.84 -10.02 -7.85
C VAL A 202 14.11 -10.69 -8.35
N GLU A 203 14.74 -10.11 -9.37
CA GLU A 203 16.01 -10.61 -9.93
C GLU A 203 17.20 -10.03 -9.16
N GLY A 204 18.30 -10.77 -9.03
CA GLY A 204 19.51 -10.29 -8.36
C GLY A 204 20.25 -11.38 -7.59
N GLU A 205 21.24 -11.00 -6.78
CA GLU A 205 22.06 -11.94 -5.99
C GLU A 205 21.24 -12.82 -5.04
N ASN A 206 20.23 -12.23 -4.39
CA ASN A 206 19.27 -12.93 -3.51
C ASN A 206 17.88 -13.02 -4.14
N GLY A 207 17.82 -13.17 -5.47
CA GLY A 207 16.56 -13.19 -6.19
C GLY A 207 15.59 -14.27 -5.68
N TYR A 208 14.30 -13.99 -5.81
CA TYR A 208 13.23 -14.88 -5.37
C TYR A 208 11.99 -14.67 -6.24
N THR A 209 11.14 -15.70 -6.30
CA THR A 209 9.84 -15.63 -6.96
C THR A 209 8.75 -16.07 -6.01
N LEU A 210 7.74 -15.22 -5.83
CA LEU A 210 6.51 -15.52 -5.11
C LEU A 210 5.43 -15.73 -6.15
N THR A 211 4.80 -16.90 -6.17
CA THR A 211 3.72 -17.21 -7.12
C THR A 211 2.53 -17.73 -6.35
N LYS A 212 1.36 -17.16 -6.59
CA LYS A 212 0.10 -17.73 -6.15
C LYS A 212 -0.22 -18.87 -7.11
N GLU A 213 -0.25 -20.11 -6.64
CA GLU A 213 -0.71 -21.20 -7.51
C GLU A 213 -2.21 -21.03 -7.74
N VAL A 214 -2.58 -20.74 -8.99
CA VAL A 214 -3.94 -20.98 -9.45
C VAL A 214 -3.86 -22.32 -10.18
N SER A 215 -4.29 -23.41 -9.54
CA SER A 215 -4.28 -24.72 -10.18
C SER A 215 -5.24 -24.72 -11.39
N ALA A 216 -4.72 -24.41 -12.57
CA ALA A 216 -5.48 -24.42 -13.81
C ALA A 216 -5.54 -25.86 -14.36
N ALA A 217 -6.45 -26.67 -13.81
CA ALA A 217 -6.99 -27.86 -14.47
C ALA A 217 -8.36 -28.32 -13.93
N ASP A 218 -8.75 -27.95 -12.70
CA ASP A 218 -10.08 -28.19 -12.16
C ASP A 218 -10.42 -27.05 -11.19
N SER A 219 -11.44 -26.25 -11.50
CA SER A 219 -11.89 -25.09 -10.69
C SER A 219 -12.36 -25.43 -9.26
N ALA A 220 -12.19 -26.67 -8.80
CA ALA A 220 -12.59 -27.15 -7.48
C ALA A 220 -11.50 -26.99 -6.40
N LEU A 221 -10.23 -26.77 -6.78
CA LEU A 221 -9.11 -26.59 -5.85
C LEU A 221 -8.27 -25.36 -6.22
N GLN A 222 -8.91 -24.20 -6.26
CA GLN A 222 -8.16 -22.95 -6.06
C GLN A 222 -7.71 -22.94 -4.60
N THR A 223 -6.47 -23.32 -4.34
CA THR A 223 -5.85 -22.96 -3.07
C THR A 223 -5.32 -21.54 -3.25
N ASP A 224 -5.69 -20.59 -2.39
CA ASP A 224 -5.08 -19.26 -2.36
C ASP A 224 -3.65 -19.33 -1.78
N GLU A 225 -2.93 -20.40 -2.10
CA GLU A 225 -1.66 -20.75 -1.49
C GLU A 225 -0.51 -20.20 -2.31
N TRP A 226 0.38 -19.53 -1.59
CA TRP A 226 1.58 -18.98 -2.16
C TRP A 226 2.68 -20.04 -2.18
N GLN A 227 3.42 -20.07 -3.27
CA GLN A 227 4.66 -20.80 -3.41
C GLN A 227 5.82 -19.80 -3.50
N VAL A 228 6.95 -20.20 -2.94
CA VAL A 228 8.21 -19.47 -2.98
C VAL A 228 9.21 -20.30 -3.74
N VAL A 229 9.71 -19.77 -4.85
CA VAL A 229 10.80 -20.37 -5.61
C VAL A 229 12.08 -19.61 -5.31
N ASP A 230 13.11 -20.36 -4.91
CA ASP A 230 14.42 -19.81 -4.63
C ASP A 230 15.22 -19.54 -5.91
N ALA A 231 16.48 -19.15 -5.75
CA ALA A 231 17.37 -18.87 -6.87
C ALA A 231 17.84 -20.13 -7.62
N ASP A 232 17.78 -21.32 -6.99
CA ASP A 232 18.21 -22.58 -7.59
C ASP A 232 17.08 -23.35 -8.29
N GLY A 233 15.83 -22.92 -8.05
CA GLY A 233 14.61 -23.43 -8.65
C GLY A 233 13.79 -24.33 -7.72
N ALA A 234 14.21 -24.54 -6.46
CA ALA A 234 13.41 -25.25 -5.47
C ALA A 234 12.17 -24.44 -5.08
N ALA A 235 11.03 -25.11 -5.04
CA ALA A 235 9.74 -24.55 -4.63
C ALA A 235 9.40 -24.99 -3.21
N HIS A 236 8.86 -24.05 -2.43
CA HIS A 236 8.48 -24.24 -1.04
C HIS A 236 7.14 -23.57 -0.77
N GLY A 237 6.39 -24.06 0.22
CA GLY A 237 5.21 -23.37 0.72
C GLY A 237 5.54 -21.95 1.20
N GLY A 238 4.66 -20.99 0.91
CA GLY A 238 4.82 -19.57 1.23
C GLY A 238 4.02 -19.12 2.46
N ASP A 239 4.65 -18.34 3.33
CA ASP A 239 4.00 -17.69 4.45
C ASP A 239 3.14 -16.52 3.97
N ALA A 240 1.81 -16.69 4.06
CA ALA A 240 0.85 -15.72 3.56
C ALA A 240 0.98 -14.33 4.19
N ASP A 241 1.36 -14.23 5.47
CA ASP A 241 1.52 -12.94 6.18
C ASP A 241 2.74 -12.17 5.64
N SER A 242 3.89 -12.86 5.51
CA SER A 242 5.13 -12.28 5.00
C SER A 242 5.00 -11.88 3.53
N ILE A 243 4.31 -12.70 2.73
CA ILE A 243 4.04 -12.40 1.32
C ILE A 243 3.01 -11.27 1.18
N GLY A 244 1.95 -11.25 1.99
CA GLY A 244 0.97 -10.17 2.02
C GLY A 244 1.59 -8.81 2.35
N THR A 245 2.61 -8.80 3.22
CA THR A 245 3.43 -7.59 3.47
C THR A 245 4.19 -7.16 2.22
N MET A 246 4.73 -8.11 1.45
CA MET A 246 5.48 -7.85 0.23
C MET A 246 4.59 -7.37 -0.92
N THR A 247 3.42 -7.97 -1.13
CA THR A 247 2.46 -7.51 -2.15
C THR A 247 1.88 -6.14 -1.81
N SER A 248 1.71 -5.84 -0.51
CA SER A 248 1.37 -4.48 -0.05
C SER A 248 2.48 -3.47 -0.34
N ALA A 249 3.75 -3.87 -0.21
CA ALA A 249 4.88 -3.02 -0.58
C ALA A 249 4.86 -2.69 -2.08
N VAL A 250 4.56 -3.67 -2.95
CA VAL A 250 4.36 -3.44 -4.40
C VAL A 250 3.26 -2.41 -4.64
N ALA A 251 2.09 -2.60 -4.02
CA ALA A 251 0.95 -1.69 -4.18
C ALA A 251 1.23 -0.26 -3.69
N SER A 252 2.21 -0.09 -2.80
CA SER A 252 2.63 1.21 -2.28
C SER A 252 3.73 1.91 -3.10
N LEU A 253 4.22 1.27 -4.16
CA LEU A 253 5.27 1.83 -5.00
C LEU A 253 4.81 3.13 -5.67
N SER A 254 5.67 4.14 -5.59
CA SER A 254 5.49 5.41 -6.30
C SER A 254 6.85 5.93 -6.77
N PHE A 255 6.84 6.71 -7.84
CA PHE A 255 8.02 7.48 -8.22
C PHE A 255 8.27 8.62 -7.22
N GLY A 256 9.54 8.96 -7.07
CA GLY A 256 10.00 10.25 -6.56
C GLY A 256 10.18 11.22 -7.73
N ASP A 257 11.27 11.99 -7.70
CA ASP A 257 11.51 13.03 -8.69
C ASP A 257 11.82 12.44 -10.08
N LEU A 258 11.31 13.11 -11.11
CA LEU A 258 11.68 12.86 -12.50
C LEU A 258 13.10 13.38 -12.75
N VAL A 259 13.99 12.49 -13.19
CA VAL A 259 15.38 12.83 -13.53
C VAL A 259 15.48 13.28 -14.98
N THR A 260 14.78 12.57 -15.87
CA THR A 260 14.66 12.95 -17.29
C THR A 260 13.44 12.29 -17.90
N TYR A 261 12.69 13.03 -18.71
CA TYR A 261 11.50 12.51 -19.39
C TYR A 261 11.82 11.69 -20.65
N ASN A 262 13.06 11.75 -21.15
CA ASN A 262 13.46 11.07 -22.37
C ASN A 262 14.95 10.73 -22.37
N ALA A 263 15.32 9.72 -21.59
CA ALA A 263 16.70 9.27 -21.49
C ALA A 263 17.18 8.67 -22.82
N SER A 264 18.18 9.30 -23.44
CA SER A 264 18.87 8.76 -24.63
C SER A 264 20.03 7.82 -24.28
N ASP A 265 20.62 7.99 -23.09
CA ASP A 265 21.69 7.15 -22.55
C ASP A 265 21.33 6.70 -21.12
N LEU A 266 21.06 5.41 -20.97
CA LEU A 266 20.68 4.77 -19.71
C LEU A 266 21.89 4.33 -18.87
N SER A 267 23.09 4.31 -19.43
CA SER A 267 24.29 3.77 -18.77
C SER A 267 24.71 4.60 -17.56
N GLN A 268 24.55 5.92 -17.63
CA GLN A 268 24.83 6.82 -16.52
C GLN A 268 23.98 6.52 -15.28
N TYR A 269 22.79 5.96 -15.48
CA TYR A 269 21.87 5.57 -14.41
C TYR A 269 22.02 4.09 -14.01
N GLY A 270 22.84 3.31 -14.73
CA GLY A 270 22.92 1.85 -14.56
C GLY A 270 21.64 1.12 -15.00
N LEU A 271 20.86 1.71 -15.91
CA LEU A 271 19.58 1.15 -16.38
C LEU A 271 19.73 0.40 -17.72
N ASP A 272 20.88 0.46 -18.37
CA ASP A 272 21.25 -0.40 -19.49
C ASP A 272 21.63 -1.82 -19.04
N GLN A 273 22.16 -1.93 -17.83
CA GLN A 273 22.38 -3.17 -17.08
C GLN A 273 21.83 -2.99 -15.65
N PRO A 274 20.50 -3.10 -15.47
CA PRO A 274 19.86 -2.90 -14.18
C PRO A 274 20.50 -3.77 -13.09
N LYS A 275 20.67 -3.17 -11.90
CA LYS A 275 21.16 -3.87 -10.71
C LYS A 275 20.18 -4.94 -10.26
N THR A 276 18.89 -4.67 -10.41
CA THR A 276 17.79 -5.61 -10.16
C THR A 276 16.62 -5.28 -11.09
N THR A 277 15.77 -6.28 -11.33
CA THR A 277 14.49 -6.13 -12.02
C THR A 277 13.41 -6.64 -11.08
N ILE A 278 12.35 -5.86 -10.91
CA ILE A 278 11.15 -6.26 -10.18
C ILE A 278 10.03 -6.49 -11.21
N ARG A 279 9.49 -7.70 -11.26
CA ARG A 279 8.40 -8.08 -12.18
C ARG A 279 7.18 -8.48 -11.37
N VAL A 280 6.04 -7.89 -11.68
CA VAL A 280 4.78 -8.14 -10.99
C VAL A 280 3.75 -8.53 -12.04
N HIS A 281 3.17 -9.72 -11.89
CA HIS A 281 2.01 -10.16 -12.64
C HIS A 281 0.77 -9.93 -11.76
N TYR A 282 -0.25 -9.29 -12.33
CA TYR A 282 -1.47 -8.97 -11.62
C TYR A 282 -2.69 -8.93 -12.54
N THR A 283 -3.87 -9.05 -11.95
CA THR A 283 -5.14 -8.99 -12.66
C THR A 283 -5.83 -7.63 -12.53
N GLU A 284 -6.53 -7.21 -13.56
CA GLU A 284 -7.36 -6.00 -13.57
C GLU A 284 -8.74 -6.33 -14.14
N GLU A 285 -9.81 -5.84 -13.50
CA GLU A 285 -11.16 -5.92 -14.07
C GLU A 285 -11.37 -4.80 -15.08
N GLN A 286 -11.84 -5.16 -16.27
CA GLN A 286 -12.17 -4.21 -17.34
C GLN A 286 -13.62 -4.40 -17.76
N GLU A 287 -14.37 -3.29 -17.84
CA GLU A 287 -15.68 -3.30 -18.46
C GLU A 287 -15.52 -3.39 -19.98
N VAL A 288 -16.12 -4.40 -20.58
CA VAL A 288 -16.27 -4.53 -22.03
C VAL A 288 -17.74 -4.35 -22.38
N GLU A 289 -18.00 -3.50 -23.38
CA GLU A 289 -19.31 -3.43 -24.02
C GLU A 289 -19.58 -4.80 -24.67
N ALA A 290 -20.72 -5.40 -24.35
CA ALA A 290 -21.13 -6.64 -24.99
C ALA A 290 -21.31 -6.40 -26.49
N ASP A 291 -20.33 -6.80 -27.31
CA ASP A 291 -20.48 -6.74 -28.76
C ASP A 291 -21.49 -7.81 -29.18
N ASP A 292 -22.58 -7.34 -29.76
CA ASP A 292 -23.71 -8.11 -30.25
C ASP A 292 -23.30 -8.84 -31.53
N THR A 293 -22.50 -9.91 -31.43
CA THR A 293 -22.48 -11.03 -32.38
C THR A 293 -21.55 -12.18 -31.96
N THR A 294 -22.14 -13.32 -31.59
CA THR A 294 -22.03 -14.51 -32.45
C THR A 294 -23.11 -15.54 -32.13
N THR A 295 -24.04 -15.64 -33.06
CA THR A 295 -24.84 -16.81 -33.41
C THR A 295 -24.09 -18.12 -33.18
N ALA A 296 -24.49 -18.88 -32.16
CA ALA A 296 -24.30 -20.33 -32.12
C ALA A 296 -25.66 -20.98 -32.33
N ASP A 297 -25.85 -21.49 -33.55
CA ASP A 297 -26.86 -22.46 -33.92
C ASP A 297 -27.02 -23.53 -32.84
N THR A 298 -28.20 -23.62 -32.23
CA THR A 298 -28.74 -24.93 -31.89
C THR A 298 -30.25 -24.92 -32.08
N SER A 299 -30.63 -25.38 -33.26
CA SER A 299 -31.95 -25.89 -33.60
C SER A 299 -32.51 -26.78 -32.49
N SER A 300 -33.63 -26.40 -31.87
CA SER A 300 -34.71 -27.34 -31.63
C SER A 300 -36.08 -26.66 -31.50
N ASP A 301 -36.88 -26.94 -32.51
CA ASP A 301 -38.33 -26.89 -32.64
C ASP A 301 -39.12 -27.02 -31.32
N SER A 302 -40.00 -26.04 -31.04
CA SER A 302 -41.40 -26.34 -30.72
C SER A 302 -42.27 -25.07 -30.76
N THR A 303 -43.30 -25.16 -31.59
CA THR A 303 -44.40 -24.21 -31.77
C THR A 303 -45.28 -24.07 -30.52
N THR A 304 -45.77 -22.86 -30.20
CA THR A 304 -47.21 -22.54 -29.99
C THR A 304 -47.42 -21.03 -29.80
N ASP A 305 -48.41 -20.52 -30.55
CA ASP A 305 -48.98 -19.16 -30.55
C ASP A 305 -49.47 -18.65 -29.17
N SER A 306 -49.23 -17.37 -28.88
CA SER A 306 -50.31 -16.43 -28.54
C SER A 306 -49.87 -14.97 -28.53
N ALA A 307 -50.68 -14.16 -29.20
CA ALA A 307 -50.57 -12.73 -29.32
C ALA A 307 -50.84 -11.98 -28.00
N SER A 308 -50.10 -10.90 -27.75
CA SER A 308 -50.68 -9.62 -27.34
C SER A 308 -49.65 -8.51 -27.44
N SER A 309 -50.02 -7.43 -28.13
CA SER A 309 -49.31 -6.16 -28.19
C SER A 309 -49.28 -5.51 -26.80
N ASP A 310 -48.11 -5.06 -26.36
CA ASP A 310 -47.99 -3.84 -25.58
C ASP A 310 -46.60 -3.21 -25.76
N SER A 311 -46.60 -1.90 -25.97
CA SER A 311 -45.42 -1.10 -26.21
C SER A 311 -44.78 -0.73 -24.87
N THR A 312 -43.58 -1.22 -24.59
CA THR A 312 -42.74 -0.70 -23.50
C THR A 312 -41.33 -0.43 -23.99
N ALA A 313 -40.90 0.79 -23.69
CA ALA A 313 -39.56 1.37 -23.72
C ALA A 313 -38.41 0.47 -24.20
N THR A 314 -37.85 0.81 -25.35
CA THR A 314 -36.44 0.53 -25.67
C THR A 314 -35.58 1.40 -24.76
N SER A 315 -35.35 0.95 -23.53
CA SER A 315 -34.13 1.28 -22.81
C SER A 315 -33.11 0.25 -23.26
N SER A 316 -32.29 0.63 -24.24
CA SER A 316 -31.05 -0.07 -24.56
C SER A 316 -30.13 0.10 -23.35
N SER A 317 -30.30 -0.77 -22.36
CA SER A 317 -29.31 -0.96 -21.30
C SER A 317 -28.18 -1.73 -21.98
N SER A 318 -27.10 -1.04 -22.35
CA SER A 318 -25.86 -1.72 -22.67
C SER A 318 -25.49 -2.54 -21.45
N GLU A 319 -25.64 -3.87 -21.53
CA GLU A 319 -25.12 -4.76 -20.50
C GLU A 319 -23.60 -4.75 -20.65
N THR A 320 -22.92 -3.99 -19.80
CA THR A 320 -21.46 -4.06 -19.70
C THR A 320 -21.12 -5.36 -18.96
N THR A 321 -20.18 -6.12 -19.51
CA THR A 321 -19.64 -7.31 -18.84
C THR A 321 -18.26 -6.95 -18.30
N THR A 322 -17.94 -7.34 -17.07
CA THR A 322 -16.57 -7.22 -16.55
C THR A 322 -15.77 -8.44 -16.95
N VAL A 323 -14.58 -8.23 -17.49
CA VAL A 323 -13.60 -9.28 -17.79
C VAL A 323 -12.33 -9.04 -16.99
N THR A 324 -11.74 -10.12 -16.47
CA THR A 324 -10.45 -10.07 -15.80
C THR A 324 -9.34 -10.18 -16.85
N VAL A 325 -8.41 -9.23 -16.84
CA VAL A 325 -7.28 -9.16 -17.77
C VAL A 325 -5.98 -9.26 -16.98
N GLU A 326 -5.07 -10.12 -17.44
CA GLU A 326 -3.71 -10.24 -16.90
C GLU A 326 -2.84 -9.07 -17.38
N LYS A 327 -2.02 -8.53 -16.47
CA LYS A 327 -1.14 -7.39 -16.69
C LYS A 327 0.24 -7.65 -16.08
N ASP A 328 1.23 -6.99 -16.68
CA ASP A 328 2.62 -7.03 -16.23
C ASP A 328 3.09 -5.62 -15.87
N LEU A 329 3.70 -5.50 -14.70
CA LEU A 329 4.52 -4.36 -14.30
C LEU A 329 5.97 -4.83 -14.23
N VAL A 330 6.86 -4.18 -14.98
CA VAL A 330 8.29 -4.45 -14.94
C VAL A 330 9.02 -3.15 -14.61
N LEU A 331 9.67 -3.12 -13.46
CA LEU A 331 10.45 -2.00 -12.95
C LEU A 331 11.94 -2.36 -12.96
N TYR A 332 12.72 -1.60 -13.72
CA TYR A 332 14.18 -1.68 -13.71
C TYR A 332 14.74 -0.75 -12.65
N VAL A 333 15.69 -1.23 -11.87
CA VAL A 333 16.38 -0.45 -10.84
C VAL A 333 17.87 -0.39 -11.17
N GLY A 334 18.39 0.82 -11.31
CA GLY A 334 19.78 1.08 -11.66
C GLY A 334 20.66 1.36 -10.44
N ASN A 335 21.59 2.29 -10.62
CA ASN A 335 22.51 2.75 -9.60
C ASN A 335 21.79 3.58 -8.52
N ALA A 336 22.38 3.62 -7.33
CA ALA A 336 22.02 4.63 -6.35
C ALA A 336 22.50 6.01 -6.84
N ASN A 337 21.77 7.06 -6.47
CA ASN A 337 22.18 8.45 -6.70
C ASN A 337 23.39 8.81 -5.80
N GLU A 338 23.95 10.00 -5.97
CA GLU A 338 25.24 10.39 -5.34
C GLU A 338 25.25 10.33 -3.81
N ASP A 339 24.12 10.61 -3.15
CA ASP A 339 23.99 10.55 -1.69
C ASP A 339 23.56 9.17 -1.15
N GLY A 340 23.21 8.24 -2.05
CA GLY A 340 22.72 6.91 -1.73
C GLY A 340 21.30 6.88 -1.15
N GLY A 341 20.57 8.01 -1.16
CA GLY A 341 19.22 8.11 -0.62
C GLY A 341 18.13 7.53 -1.52
N SER A 342 18.43 7.42 -2.82
CA SER A 342 17.49 6.94 -3.85
C SER A 342 18.21 6.12 -4.93
N TYR A 343 17.46 5.33 -5.69
CA TYR A 343 17.91 4.64 -6.88
C TYR A 343 17.25 5.24 -8.12
N TYR A 344 17.97 5.22 -9.25
CA TYR A 344 17.35 5.48 -10.55
C TYR A 344 16.48 4.30 -10.94
N VAL A 345 15.25 4.56 -11.36
CA VAL A 345 14.29 3.53 -11.77
C VAL A 345 13.59 3.91 -13.07
N LYS A 346 13.06 2.90 -13.76
CA LYS A 346 12.37 3.06 -15.04
C LYS A 346 11.39 1.92 -15.26
N LEU A 347 10.22 2.21 -15.82
CA LEU A 347 9.28 1.19 -16.30
C LEU A 347 9.71 0.62 -17.64
N ASP A 348 9.39 -0.65 -17.86
CA ASP A 348 9.54 -1.27 -19.17
C ASP A 348 8.72 -0.52 -20.24
N GLY A 349 9.32 -0.31 -21.41
CA GLY A 349 8.73 0.49 -22.49
C GLY A 349 8.75 2.01 -22.33
N SER A 350 8.96 2.56 -21.12
CA SER A 350 9.12 4.01 -20.90
C SER A 350 10.48 4.54 -21.38
N ASN A 351 10.65 5.85 -21.53
CA ASN A 351 11.96 6.52 -21.63
C ASN A 351 12.22 7.47 -20.45
N GLU A 352 11.27 7.56 -19.51
CA GLU A 352 11.42 8.36 -18.30
C GLU A 352 12.33 7.64 -17.31
N VAL A 353 13.19 8.42 -16.64
CA VAL A 353 13.99 7.94 -15.53
C VAL A 353 13.56 8.73 -14.30
N HIS A 354 13.22 7.99 -13.26
CA HIS A 354 12.73 8.48 -11.99
C HIS A 354 13.68 8.15 -10.86
N LEU A 355 13.56 8.86 -9.74
CA LEU A 355 14.12 8.42 -8.47
C LEU A 355 13.12 7.55 -7.72
N MET A 356 13.61 6.58 -6.97
CA MET A 356 12.84 5.84 -5.97
C MET A 356 13.67 5.74 -4.69
N THR A 357 13.05 6.00 -3.54
CA THR A 357 13.77 5.99 -2.27
C THR A 357 14.44 4.64 -2.01
N ALA A 358 15.62 4.67 -1.39
CA ALA A 358 16.36 3.46 -1.06
C ALA A 358 15.52 2.49 -0.23
N SER A 359 14.72 2.99 0.73
CA SER A 359 13.83 2.17 1.54
C SER A 359 12.81 1.38 0.73
N ASN A 360 12.27 1.96 -0.34
CA ASN A 360 11.29 1.28 -1.20
C ASN A 360 11.98 0.14 -1.96
N VAL A 361 13.14 0.41 -2.57
CA VAL A 361 13.90 -0.61 -3.32
C VAL A 361 14.44 -1.72 -2.41
N GLU A 362 14.96 -1.36 -1.24
CA GLU A 362 15.57 -2.28 -0.27
C GLU A 362 14.53 -3.15 0.43
N SER A 363 13.26 -2.76 0.44
CA SER A 363 12.16 -3.62 0.91
C SER A 363 12.06 -4.91 0.08
N PHE A 364 12.42 -4.86 -1.21
CA PHE A 364 12.47 -6.02 -2.11
C PHE A 364 13.85 -6.68 -2.09
N THR A 365 14.90 -5.89 -2.36
CA THR A 365 16.27 -6.43 -2.55
C THR A 365 16.96 -6.86 -1.26
N GLY A 366 16.48 -6.40 -0.10
CA GLY A 366 16.95 -6.82 1.21
C GLY A 366 16.34 -8.12 1.72
N LYS A 367 15.52 -8.79 0.90
CA LYS A 367 14.90 -10.08 1.20
C LYS A 367 15.55 -11.21 0.41
N LYS A 368 15.30 -12.43 0.88
CA LYS A 368 15.64 -13.69 0.20
C LYS A 368 14.45 -14.64 0.25
N ALA A 369 14.47 -15.68 -0.58
CA ALA A 369 13.41 -16.70 -0.64
C ALA A 369 13.03 -17.25 0.75
N SER A 370 14.02 -17.59 1.58
CA SER A 370 13.75 -18.16 2.91
C SER A 370 13.01 -17.23 3.88
N ASP A 371 12.98 -15.93 3.61
CA ASP A 371 12.21 -14.98 4.43
C ASP A 371 10.70 -15.12 4.21
N PHE A 372 10.29 -15.84 3.16
CA PHE A 372 8.90 -16.06 2.78
C PHE A 372 8.46 -17.52 2.95
N TRP A 373 9.34 -18.43 3.37
CA TRP A 373 8.96 -19.83 3.59
C TRP A 373 7.87 -19.93 4.66
N ASN A 374 6.91 -20.81 4.43
CA ASN A 374 5.92 -21.18 5.43
C ASN A 374 6.65 -21.69 6.67
N MET A 375 6.30 -21.18 7.86
CA MET A 375 6.98 -21.56 9.11
C MET A 375 6.36 -22.78 9.80
N TYR A 376 5.22 -23.29 9.33
CA TYR A 376 4.68 -24.56 9.84
C TYR A 376 5.57 -25.74 9.44
N ILE A 377 5.55 -26.81 10.24
CA ILE A 377 6.30 -28.05 9.94
C ILE A 377 5.54 -28.94 8.96
N GLY A 378 4.22 -28.97 9.07
CA GLY A 378 3.30 -29.60 8.12
C GLY A 378 1.86 -29.23 8.48
N MET A 379 1.05 -28.85 7.50
CA MET A 379 -0.32 -28.32 7.69
C MET A 379 -1.40 -29.27 7.13
N GLU A 380 -1.25 -30.55 7.42
CA GLU A 380 -2.13 -31.58 6.87
C GLU A 380 -3.59 -31.43 7.29
N ASN A 381 -4.49 -31.44 6.31
CA ASN A 381 -5.92 -31.40 6.54
C ASN A 381 -6.39 -32.75 7.09
N VAL A 382 -7.04 -32.73 8.26
CA VAL A 382 -7.55 -33.93 8.92
C VAL A 382 -8.61 -34.67 8.07
N SER A 383 -9.24 -34.01 7.10
CA SER A 383 -10.16 -34.66 6.17
C SER A 383 -9.48 -35.72 5.31
N ASP A 384 -8.20 -35.52 5.00
CA ASP A 384 -7.40 -36.36 4.12
C ASP A 384 -6.60 -37.41 4.91
N LEU A 385 -6.59 -37.29 6.25
CA LEU A 385 -5.99 -38.28 7.13
C LEU A 385 -6.78 -39.60 7.13
N THR A 386 -6.07 -40.71 6.90
CA THR A 386 -6.59 -42.08 7.05
C THR A 386 -6.18 -42.67 8.40
N SER A 387 -4.91 -42.55 8.78
CA SER A 387 -4.40 -42.92 10.11
C SER A 387 -3.14 -42.15 10.48
N LEU A 388 -2.82 -42.12 11.77
CA LEU A 388 -1.66 -41.43 12.34
C LEU A 388 -0.90 -42.37 13.26
N ASP A 389 0.35 -42.69 12.91
CA ASP A 389 1.25 -43.45 13.76
C ASP A 389 2.10 -42.51 14.60
N ILE A 390 1.99 -42.61 15.92
CA ILE A 390 2.82 -41.86 16.85
C ILE A 390 3.77 -42.81 17.57
N THR A 391 5.07 -42.54 17.44
CA THR A 391 6.14 -43.20 18.19
C THR A 391 6.70 -42.26 19.25
N TYR A 392 6.58 -42.65 20.51
CA TYR A 392 7.08 -41.88 21.66
C TYR A 392 7.49 -42.84 22.79
N ASN A 393 8.61 -42.56 23.46
CA ASN A 393 9.17 -43.43 24.51
C ASN A 393 9.39 -44.90 24.10
N GLY A 394 9.62 -45.16 22.81
CA GLY A 394 9.87 -46.49 22.27
C GLY A 394 8.61 -47.34 22.01
N GLU A 395 7.41 -46.77 22.18
CA GLU A 395 6.15 -47.41 21.81
C GLU A 395 5.51 -46.68 20.62
N THR A 396 4.88 -47.44 19.72
CA THR A 396 4.12 -46.91 18.57
C THR A 396 2.63 -47.16 18.77
N LYS A 397 1.82 -46.13 18.57
CA LYS A 397 0.35 -46.17 18.59
C LYS A 397 -0.20 -45.68 17.25
N THR A 398 -1.12 -46.45 16.67
CA THR A 398 -1.81 -46.13 15.42
C THR A 398 -3.22 -45.65 15.73
N TYR A 399 -3.52 -44.41 15.33
CA TYR A 399 -4.86 -43.82 15.44
C TYR A 399 -5.52 -43.84 14.07
N VAL A 400 -6.62 -44.55 13.91
CA VAL A 400 -7.35 -44.69 12.64
C VAL A 400 -8.54 -43.76 12.65
N ARG A 401 -8.71 -42.98 11.58
CA ARG A 401 -9.89 -42.13 11.36
C ARG A 401 -10.95 -42.92 10.61
N HIS A 402 -12.19 -42.87 11.09
CA HIS A 402 -13.36 -43.46 10.44
C HIS A 402 -14.35 -42.37 10.06
N VAL A 403 -14.94 -42.51 8.87
CA VAL A 403 -15.99 -41.63 8.35
C VAL A 403 -17.20 -42.48 8.01
N GLU A 404 -18.34 -42.21 8.65
CA GLU A 404 -19.61 -42.88 8.38
C GLU A 404 -20.60 -41.88 7.79
N GLU A 405 -21.14 -42.18 6.61
CA GLU A 405 -22.20 -41.36 6.00
C GLU A 405 -23.57 -41.75 6.57
N LYS A 406 -24.24 -40.79 7.19
CA LYS A 406 -25.63 -40.91 7.63
C LYS A 406 -26.54 -40.15 6.69
N LYS A 407 -27.41 -40.89 6.00
CA LYS A 407 -28.49 -40.30 5.20
C LYS A 407 -29.63 -39.91 6.14
N ASP A 408 -30.10 -38.67 6.00
CA ASP A 408 -31.28 -38.20 6.72
C ASP A 408 -32.53 -38.90 6.15
N ASP A 409 -33.37 -39.47 7.02
CA ASP A 409 -34.55 -40.22 6.58
C ASP A 409 -35.62 -39.31 5.96
N ASP A 410 -35.59 -38.02 6.28
CA ASP A 410 -36.58 -37.01 5.86
C ASP A 410 -36.05 -36.00 4.81
N SER A 411 -34.77 -36.10 4.40
CA SER A 411 -34.19 -35.25 3.35
C SER A 411 -33.15 -35.98 2.52
N ASP A 412 -32.86 -35.53 1.30
CA ASP A 412 -31.73 -36.07 0.51
C ASP A 412 -30.35 -35.61 1.03
N SER A 413 -30.30 -34.98 2.22
CA SER A 413 -29.07 -34.56 2.88
C SER A 413 -28.33 -35.77 3.46
N THR A 414 -27.02 -35.78 3.28
CA THR A 414 -26.09 -36.72 3.93
C THR A 414 -25.23 -35.95 4.93
N THR A 415 -24.97 -36.56 6.08
CA THR A 415 -24.06 -36.03 7.11
C THR A 415 -22.95 -37.04 7.36
N GLN A 416 -21.74 -36.56 7.65
CA GLN A 416 -20.61 -37.42 7.98
C GLN A 416 -20.38 -37.44 9.50
N GLU A 417 -20.37 -38.64 10.08
CA GLU A 417 -19.93 -38.85 11.46
C GLU A 417 -18.47 -39.31 11.46
N ILE A 418 -17.65 -38.62 12.26
CA ILE A 418 -16.21 -38.86 12.35
C ILE A 418 -15.88 -39.45 13.72
N SER A 419 -15.21 -40.59 13.73
CA SER A 419 -14.70 -41.25 14.95
C SER A 419 -13.24 -41.67 14.77
N TYR A 420 -12.56 -41.94 15.88
CA TYR A 420 -11.15 -42.35 15.90
C TYR A 420 -10.97 -43.59 16.77
N THR A 421 -10.10 -44.52 16.36
CA THR A 421 -9.78 -45.71 17.16
C THR A 421 -8.27 -45.92 17.29
N CYS A 422 -7.82 -46.48 18.41
CA CYS A 422 -6.45 -46.94 18.59
C CYS A 422 -6.45 -48.40 19.06
N GLY A 423 -6.11 -49.33 18.17
CA GLY A 423 -6.40 -50.75 18.39
C GLY A 423 -7.91 -50.98 18.46
N ASP A 424 -8.38 -51.67 19.51
CA ASP A 424 -9.80 -51.94 19.74
C ASP A 424 -10.52 -50.85 20.55
N GLU A 425 -9.82 -49.77 20.92
CA GLU A 425 -10.36 -48.70 21.77
C GLU A 425 -10.85 -47.51 20.95
N THR A 426 -12.06 -47.02 21.23
CA THR A 426 -12.59 -45.75 20.69
C THR A 426 -11.98 -44.58 21.43
N ILE A 427 -11.50 -43.60 20.66
CA ILE A 427 -10.83 -42.41 21.15
C ILE A 427 -11.78 -41.23 21.18
N ASP A 428 -11.77 -40.49 22.28
CA ASP A 428 -12.53 -39.24 22.39
C ASP A 428 -12.11 -38.25 21.29
N LYS A 429 -13.08 -37.85 20.47
CA LYS A 429 -12.88 -36.96 19.32
C LYS A 429 -12.24 -35.63 19.73
N SER A 430 -12.64 -35.08 20.88
CA SER A 430 -12.15 -33.77 21.33
C SER A 430 -10.67 -33.84 21.72
N THR A 431 -10.27 -34.93 22.35
CA THR A 431 -8.89 -35.18 22.78
C THR A 431 -7.99 -35.45 21.58
N PHE A 432 -8.44 -36.27 20.61
CA PHE A 432 -7.71 -36.47 19.36
C PHE A 432 -7.53 -35.14 18.62
N THR A 433 -8.61 -34.37 18.46
CA THR A 433 -8.57 -33.08 17.75
C THR A 433 -7.60 -32.12 18.43
N THR A 434 -7.62 -32.03 19.77
CA THR A 434 -6.71 -31.15 20.53
C THR A 434 -5.24 -31.52 20.30
N PHE A 435 -4.91 -32.82 20.38
CA PHE A 435 -3.55 -33.29 20.10
C PHE A 435 -3.16 -33.02 18.63
N TYR A 436 -4.00 -33.43 17.67
CA TYR A 436 -3.76 -33.26 16.25
C TYR A 436 -3.50 -31.79 15.90
N SER A 437 -4.38 -30.87 16.33
CA SER A 437 -4.19 -29.44 16.13
C SER A 437 -2.91 -28.90 16.75
N SER A 438 -2.48 -29.43 17.90
CA SER A 438 -1.20 -29.02 18.50
C SER A 438 0.03 -29.56 17.76
N LEU A 439 -0.09 -30.69 17.08
CA LEU A 439 0.96 -31.31 16.27
C LEU A 439 1.16 -30.55 14.95
N ILE A 440 0.09 -30.37 14.16
CA ILE A 440 0.14 -29.61 12.91
C ILE A 440 0.32 -28.09 13.14
N GLY A 441 0.03 -27.61 14.35
CA GLY A 441 0.22 -26.22 14.75
C GLY A 441 1.67 -25.86 15.12
N LEU A 442 2.61 -26.80 15.07
CA LEU A 442 4.01 -26.53 15.38
C LEU A 442 4.64 -25.66 14.29
N LYS A 443 5.25 -24.55 14.73
CA LYS A 443 6.03 -23.64 13.89
C LYS A 443 7.51 -23.72 14.19
N ALA A 444 8.32 -23.69 13.14
CA ALA A 444 9.75 -23.40 13.23
C ALA A 444 9.98 -21.98 13.75
N GLN A 445 11.05 -21.79 14.52
CA GLN A 445 11.65 -20.48 14.79
C GLN A 445 12.83 -20.20 13.86
N THR A 446 13.36 -21.23 13.21
CA THR A 446 14.47 -21.13 12.25
C THR A 446 14.34 -22.27 11.25
N LYS A 447 14.46 -21.94 9.97
CA LYS A 447 14.63 -22.89 8.86
C LYS A 447 15.97 -22.59 8.20
N ASP A 448 16.83 -23.60 8.07
CA ASP A 448 18.16 -23.44 7.49
C ASP A 448 18.68 -24.81 7.05
N GLU A 449 18.99 -24.94 5.76
CA GLU A 449 19.46 -26.18 5.13
C GLU A 449 20.75 -26.73 5.73
N SER A 450 21.55 -25.89 6.38
CA SER A 450 22.78 -26.30 7.04
C SER A 450 22.57 -27.00 8.39
N LEU A 451 21.35 -26.98 8.92
CA LEU A 451 21.03 -27.64 10.19
C LEU A 451 21.11 -29.16 10.04
N VAL A 452 21.78 -29.78 11.00
CA VAL A 452 21.96 -31.23 11.06
C VAL A 452 21.35 -31.79 12.33
N GLN A 453 20.75 -32.97 12.20
CA GLN A 453 20.29 -33.75 13.33
C GLN A 453 21.49 -34.19 14.20
N ALA A 454 21.44 -33.86 15.50
CA ALA A 454 22.53 -34.19 16.43
C ALA A 454 22.22 -35.40 17.34
N LYS A 455 20.94 -35.75 17.50
CA LYS A 455 20.45 -36.81 18.38
C LYS A 455 19.31 -37.57 17.71
N ASP A 456 19.04 -38.76 18.21
CA ASP A 456 17.88 -39.54 17.78
C ASP A 456 16.56 -38.82 18.11
N ALA A 457 15.53 -39.10 17.33
CA ALA A 457 14.20 -38.55 17.55
C ALA A 457 13.60 -39.11 18.85
N GLU A 458 13.06 -38.22 19.69
CA GLU A 458 12.30 -38.61 20.88
C GLU A 458 10.81 -38.84 20.55
N PHE A 459 10.33 -38.19 19.50
CA PHE A 459 8.96 -38.28 19.02
C PHE A 459 8.94 -38.37 17.49
N THR A 460 8.11 -39.24 16.93
CA THR A 460 7.89 -39.36 15.49
C THR A 460 6.40 -39.50 15.20
N ALA A 461 5.90 -38.75 14.24
CA ALA A 461 4.55 -38.85 13.72
C ALA A 461 4.59 -39.22 12.24
N VAL A 462 3.90 -40.30 11.86
CA VAL A 462 3.69 -40.69 10.47
C VAL A 462 2.22 -40.52 10.12
N PHE A 463 1.93 -39.56 9.25
CA PHE A 463 0.61 -39.26 8.72
C PHE A 463 0.40 -40.14 7.51
N HIS A 464 -0.63 -40.99 7.56
CA HIS A 464 -1.09 -41.75 6.40
C HIS A 464 -2.26 -40.99 5.79
N MET A 465 -2.01 -40.28 4.70
CA MET A 465 -3.00 -39.46 4.00
C MET A 465 -3.61 -40.25 2.83
N THR A 466 -4.65 -39.71 2.21
CA THR A 466 -5.28 -40.30 1.02
C THR A 466 -4.36 -40.27 -0.21
N ASP A 467 -3.41 -39.34 -0.26
CA ASP A 467 -2.50 -39.06 -1.37
C ASP A 467 -1.03 -39.42 -1.09
N GLY A 468 -0.67 -39.78 0.14
CA GLY A 468 0.69 -40.23 0.49
C GLY A 468 0.95 -40.31 1.99
N ASP A 469 2.16 -40.74 2.35
CA ASP A 469 2.63 -40.75 3.74
C ASP A 469 3.58 -39.57 3.99
N LEU A 470 3.43 -38.91 5.13
CA LEU A 470 4.34 -37.86 5.61
C LEU A 470 4.90 -38.23 6.98
N THR A 471 6.16 -37.91 7.24
CA THR A 471 6.82 -38.26 8.51
C THR A 471 7.53 -37.05 9.11
N PHE A 472 7.18 -36.72 10.35
CA PHE A 472 7.84 -35.68 11.13
C PHE A 472 8.51 -36.27 12.36
N ALA A 473 9.83 -36.07 12.48
CA ALA A 473 10.63 -36.63 13.55
C ALA A 473 11.32 -35.51 14.34
N TYR A 474 11.01 -35.43 15.64
CA TYR A 474 11.48 -34.36 16.51
C TYR A 474 12.61 -34.87 17.41
N SER A 475 13.80 -34.31 17.22
CA SER A 475 15.03 -34.68 17.93
C SER A 475 15.52 -33.54 18.80
N PRO A 476 15.92 -33.75 20.06
CA PRO A 476 16.42 -32.66 20.89
C PRO A 476 17.69 -32.05 20.28
N TYR A 477 17.67 -30.75 20.01
CA TYR A 477 18.81 -30.04 19.44
C TYR A 477 19.69 -29.46 20.55
N ASP A 478 19.12 -28.59 21.39
CA ASP A 478 19.81 -27.95 22.51
C ASP A 478 18.87 -27.75 23.72
N SER A 479 19.16 -26.79 24.61
CA SER A 479 18.32 -26.49 25.76
C SER A 479 16.97 -25.87 25.41
N SER A 480 16.84 -25.31 24.21
CA SER A 480 15.74 -24.44 23.78
C SER A 480 14.97 -25.00 22.58
N PHE A 481 15.57 -25.91 21.81
CA PHE A 481 15.03 -26.33 20.52
C PHE A 481 15.01 -27.84 20.31
N TYR A 482 14.03 -28.28 19.52
CA TYR A 482 14.05 -29.55 18.79
C TYR A 482 14.39 -29.29 17.33
N TYR A 483 15.14 -30.20 16.74
CA TYR A 483 15.35 -30.34 15.31
C TYR A 483 14.22 -31.18 14.70
N THR A 484 13.74 -30.77 13.54
CA THR A 484 12.86 -31.55 12.67
C THR A 484 13.17 -31.22 11.22
N VAL A 485 12.66 -32.02 10.30
CA VAL A 485 12.55 -31.67 8.88
C VAL A 485 11.07 -31.41 8.61
N ASP A 486 10.75 -30.37 7.84
CA ASP A 486 9.37 -30.04 7.47
C ASP A 486 8.89 -30.81 6.23
N GLU A 487 7.68 -30.51 5.78
CA GLU A 487 7.02 -31.15 4.62
C GLU A 487 7.80 -30.96 3.30
N ASP A 488 8.46 -29.80 3.15
CA ASP A 488 9.29 -29.46 1.98
C ASP A 488 10.71 -30.03 2.08
N GLY A 489 11.03 -30.75 3.16
CA GLY A 489 12.36 -31.32 3.37
C GLY A 489 13.39 -30.36 3.96
N VAL A 490 12.97 -29.18 4.45
CA VAL A 490 13.86 -28.16 5.02
C VAL A 490 14.12 -28.41 6.51
N PRO A 491 15.39 -28.56 6.92
CA PRO A 491 15.76 -28.64 8.32
C PRO A 491 15.33 -27.42 9.14
N SER A 492 14.71 -27.68 10.28
CA SER A 492 13.97 -26.69 11.07
C SER A 492 14.23 -26.83 12.58
N LEU A 493 14.24 -25.71 13.30
CA LEU A 493 14.27 -25.68 14.76
C LEU A 493 12.93 -25.23 15.34
N VAL A 494 12.31 -26.07 16.16
CA VAL A 494 11.03 -25.82 16.84
C VAL A 494 11.28 -25.56 18.32
N ASN A 495 10.60 -24.56 18.88
CA ASN A 495 10.73 -24.22 20.29
C ASN A 495 10.36 -25.41 21.19
N LYS A 496 11.24 -25.76 22.12
CA LYS A 496 11.06 -26.88 23.05
C LYS A 496 9.78 -26.79 23.89
N ASN A 497 9.33 -25.59 24.24
CA ASN A 497 8.09 -25.43 24.99
C ASN A 497 6.87 -25.78 24.14
N ASN A 498 6.88 -25.47 22.84
CA ASN A 498 5.79 -25.84 21.94
C ASN A 498 5.73 -27.36 21.76
N VAL A 499 6.88 -28.02 21.57
CA VAL A 499 6.97 -29.48 21.53
C VAL A 499 6.50 -30.09 22.85
N LYS A 500 6.89 -29.51 23.99
CA LYS A 500 6.43 -29.96 25.31
C LYS A 500 4.91 -29.90 25.45
N THR A 501 4.27 -28.81 25.02
CA THR A 501 2.80 -28.70 25.04
C THR A 501 2.13 -29.73 24.12
N MET A 502 2.68 -29.96 22.93
CA MET A 502 2.21 -31.03 22.03
C MET A 502 2.31 -32.42 22.70
N LEU A 503 3.43 -32.70 23.37
CA LEU A 503 3.63 -33.96 24.11
C LEU A 503 2.68 -34.09 25.31
N GLU A 504 2.39 -33.01 26.05
CA GLU A 504 1.40 -33.01 27.14
C GLU A 504 -0.03 -33.33 26.62
N ASN A 505 -0.38 -32.81 25.44
CA ASN A 505 -1.63 -33.16 24.77
C ASN A 505 -1.64 -34.62 24.32
N TYR A 506 -0.51 -35.14 23.83
CA TYR A 506 -0.36 -36.55 23.49
C TYR A 506 -0.50 -37.47 24.71
N GLU A 507 0.10 -37.11 25.85
CA GLU A 507 -0.05 -37.85 27.10
C GLU A 507 -1.51 -37.85 27.58
N THR A 508 -2.23 -36.74 27.37
CA THR A 508 -3.68 -36.67 27.65
C THR A 508 -4.46 -37.61 26.72
N LEU A 509 -4.11 -37.67 25.43
CA LEU A 509 -4.69 -38.61 24.47
C LEU A 509 -4.45 -40.07 24.87
N LEU A 510 -3.25 -40.40 25.35
CA LEU A 510 -2.94 -41.75 25.85
C LEU A 510 -3.75 -42.12 27.10
N ALA A 511 -4.04 -41.15 27.97
CA ALA A 511 -4.84 -41.35 29.18
C ALA A 511 -6.35 -41.40 28.90
N ALA A 512 -6.80 -40.82 27.78
CA ALA A 512 -8.18 -40.79 27.34
C ALA A 512 -8.63 -42.14 26.76
N LYS A 513 -8.69 -43.16 27.61
CA LYS A 513 -9.58 -44.30 27.38
C LYS A 513 -10.99 -43.88 27.80
N THR A 514 -11.96 -43.94 26.90
CA THR A 514 -13.35 -43.60 27.24
C THR A 514 -14.22 -44.85 27.34
N GLU A 515 -14.73 -45.01 28.56
CA GLU A 515 -15.95 -45.67 29.03
C GLU A 515 -16.45 -46.93 28.31
N ASP A 516 -16.40 -48.03 29.08
CA ASP A 516 -17.13 -49.27 28.86
C ASP A 516 -18.62 -48.97 28.60
N ASP A 517 -19.01 -49.00 27.32
CA ASP A 517 -20.41 -49.02 26.90
C ASP A 517 -20.97 -50.44 27.17
N SER A 518 -21.11 -50.78 28.46
CA SER A 518 -21.77 -52.00 28.91
C SER A 518 -22.50 -51.82 30.24
N SER A 519 -23.76 -51.44 30.11
CA SER A 519 -24.91 -52.05 30.79
C SER A 519 -25.05 -51.91 32.33
N SER A 520 -26.15 -51.26 32.74
CA SER A 520 -27.19 -52.02 33.43
C SER A 520 -28.57 -51.51 33.07
N ASP A 521 -29.10 -52.07 31.99
CA ASP A 521 -30.51 -52.43 31.96
C ASP A 521 -30.70 -53.52 33.04
N THR A 522 -31.41 -53.20 34.13
CA THR A 522 -32.02 -54.23 34.98
C THR A 522 -33.45 -53.83 35.29
N ALA A 523 -34.34 -54.55 34.62
CA ALA A 523 -35.77 -54.71 34.85
C ALA A 523 -36.16 -54.80 36.33
N GLU A 524 -37.27 -54.18 36.72
CA GLU A 524 -38.60 -54.83 36.83
C GLU A 524 -39.72 -53.80 36.97
#